data_AF-A0A733V5P1-F1
#
_entry.id   AF-A0A733V5P1-F1
#
_cell.length_a   1.000
_cell.length_b   1.000
_cell.length_c   1.000
_cell.angle_alpha   90.00
_cell.angle_beta   90.00
_cell.angle_gamma   90.00
#
_symmetry.space_group_name_H-M   'P 1'
#
loop_
_entity.id
_entity.type
_entity.pdbx_description
1 polymer ?
#
loop_
_entity_poly.entity_id
_entity_poly.type
_entity_poly.pdbx_seq_one_letter_code
_entity_poly.pdbx_strand_id
1 'polypeptide(L)'
;MKVLISQYIRTLKERNELDLLLPNLLLSMDIVPLFTTQTGTRQYGVDIAAIGKDPEDGVRKIFLFVIKQKNLGMAEWDSGRNSIRQSLNEIFDVYIKNNILPKHKKLPKKIILSTSGDMKEELSQSWAGYIDEHQPHEFDFWGAAQLATR
;
A
#
# COMPACT_ATOMS: atom_id res chain seq x y z
N MET A 1 4.37 5.71 23.20
CA MET A 1 4.16 6.58 22.01
C MET A 1 3.54 5.82 20.83
N LYS A 2 4.10 4.66 20.43
CA LYS A 2 3.57 3.82 19.34
C LYS A 2 2.07 3.47 19.45
N VAL A 3 1.58 3.18 20.67
CA VAL A 3 0.15 2.91 20.93
C VAL A 3 -0.75 4.13 20.65
N LEU A 4 -0.29 5.35 20.96
CA LEU A 4 -1.09 6.56 20.71
C LEU A 4 -1.19 6.84 19.22
N ILE A 5 -0.10 6.61 18.46
CA ILE A 5 -0.09 6.79 17.00
C ILE A 5 -1.02 5.76 16.34
N SER A 6 -0.97 4.49 16.73
CA SER A 6 -1.87 3.48 16.17
C SER A 6 -3.33 3.76 16.52
N GLN A 7 -3.63 4.24 17.74
CA GLN A 7 -4.97 4.69 18.12
C GLN A 7 -5.42 5.87 17.28
N TYR A 8 -4.56 6.86 17.05
CA TYR A 8 -4.86 7.99 16.19
C TYR A 8 -5.16 7.56 14.75
N ILE A 9 -4.32 6.71 14.15
CA ILE A 9 -4.55 6.18 12.80
C ILE A 9 -5.91 5.48 12.70
N ARG A 10 -6.32 4.73 13.73
CA ARG A 10 -7.64 4.06 13.79
C ARG A 10 -8.82 5.02 13.88
N THR A 11 -8.58 6.27 14.29
CA THR A 11 -9.64 7.30 14.26
C THR A 11 -9.91 7.85 12.88
N LEU A 12 -9.00 7.63 11.91
CA LEU A 12 -9.16 8.07 10.52
C LEU A 12 -10.26 7.23 9.83
N LYS A 13 -11.38 7.88 9.53
CA LYS A 13 -12.60 7.24 8.99
C LYS A 13 -12.95 7.72 7.60
N GLU A 14 -12.44 8.89 7.21
CA GLU A 14 -12.77 9.53 5.94
C GLU A 14 -11.87 9.06 4.80
N ARG A 15 -12.41 9.15 3.58
CA ARG A 15 -11.88 8.47 2.39
C ARG A 15 -10.43 8.82 2.02
N ASN A 16 -9.87 9.91 2.55
CA ASN A 16 -8.55 10.42 2.17
C ASN A 16 -7.65 10.75 3.37
N GLU A 17 -8.08 10.47 4.61
CA GLU A 17 -7.34 10.89 5.79
C GLU A 17 -6.00 10.16 5.92
N LEU A 18 -6.02 8.84 5.69
CA LEU A 18 -4.79 8.05 5.66
C LEU A 18 -3.87 8.47 4.50
N ASP A 19 -4.43 8.76 3.34
CA ASP A 19 -3.71 9.20 2.14
C ASP A 19 -2.93 10.50 2.38
N LEU A 20 -3.49 11.41 3.19
CA LEU A 20 -2.83 12.65 3.59
C LEU A 20 -1.75 12.45 4.66
N LEU A 21 -1.94 11.48 5.56
CA LEU A 21 -1.00 11.19 6.65
C LEU A 21 0.19 10.35 6.18
N LEU A 22 -0.06 9.35 5.32
CA LEU A 22 0.90 8.33 4.93
C LEU A 22 2.20 8.91 4.35
N PRO A 23 2.20 9.94 3.49
CA PRO A 23 3.44 10.57 3.02
C PRO A 23 4.37 11.03 4.15
N ASN A 24 3.82 11.59 5.23
CA ASN A 24 4.62 12.05 6.37
C ASN A 24 5.18 10.88 7.18
N LEU A 25 4.39 9.80 7.34
CA LEU A 25 4.88 8.57 7.98
C LEU A 25 6.01 7.94 7.16
N LEU A 26 5.87 7.85 5.84
CA LEU A 26 6.89 7.30 4.96
C LEU A 26 8.20 8.09 5.04
N LEU A 27 8.12 9.43 5.04
CA LEU A 27 9.30 10.28 5.21
C LEU A 27 10.02 10.02 6.54
N SER A 28 9.27 9.75 7.62
CA SER A 28 9.87 9.39 8.91
C SER A 28 10.56 8.02 8.92
N MET A 29 10.26 7.16 7.94
CA MET A 29 10.87 5.84 7.71
C MET A 29 11.99 5.88 6.65
N ASP A 30 12.46 7.06 6.25
CA ASP A 30 13.41 7.25 5.13
C ASP A 30 12.89 6.68 3.78
N ILE A 31 11.57 6.58 3.64
CA ILE A 31 10.87 6.18 2.41
C ILE A 31 10.27 7.44 1.78
N VAL A 32 10.79 7.85 0.62
CA VAL A 32 10.41 9.11 -0.01
C VAL A 32 9.26 8.90 -0.98
N PRO A 33 8.08 9.52 -0.76
CA PRO A 33 6.98 9.48 -1.72
C PRO A 33 7.38 10.11 -3.06
N LEU A 34 6.98 9.46 -4.15
CA LEU A 34 7.11 9.96 -5.50
C LEU A 34 5.84 10.76 -5.84
N PHE A 35 5.91 12.08 -5.71
CA PHE A 35 4.83 12.95 -6.18
C PHE A 35 4.78 12.91 -7.70
N THR A 36 3.75 12.28 -8.27
CA THR A 36 3.46 12.41 -9.70
C THR A 36 2.57 13.65 -9.90
N THR A 37 2.98 14.53 -10.79
CA THR A 37 2.40 15.87 -11.00
C THR A 37 1.03 15.87 -11.71
N GLN A 38 0.24 14.80 -11.60
CA GLN A 38 -0.97 14.65 -12.43
C GLN A 38 -2.21 14.44 -11.58
N THR A 39 -2.77 15.55 -11.14
CA THR A 39 -4.16 15.64 -10.68
C THR A 39 -5.07 15.16 -11.82
N GLY A 40 -5.82 14.08 -11.63
CA GLY A 40 -6.86 13.62 -12.56
C GLY A 40 -6.52 12.45 -13.49
N THR A 41 -5.31 11.86 -13.43
CA THR A 41 -5.02 10.62 -14.16
C THR A 41 -5.41 9.37 -13.38
N ARG A 42 -5.83 8.32 -14.10
CA ARG A 42 -6.08 6.98 -13.52
C ARG A 42 -4.80 6.51 -12.80
N GLN A 43 -4.94 6.12 -11.55
CA GLN A 43 -3.83 5.73 -10.67
C GLN A 43 -3.42 4.25 -10.82
N TYR A 44 -4.12 3.48 -11.67
CA TYR A 44 -3.81 2.09 -12.03
C TYR A 44 -3.48 1.22 -10.81
N GLY A 45 -4.33 1.33 -9.78
CA GLY A 45 -4.20 0.60 -8.53
C GLY A 45 -3.19 1.15 -7.51
N VAL A 46 -2.34 2.13 -7.87
CA VAL A 46 -1.33 2.68 -6.96
C VAL A 46 -1.73 4.08 -6.47
N ASP A 47 -2.12 4.18 -5.20
CA ASP A 47 -2.47 5.45 -4.57
C ASP A 47 -1.21 6.28 -4.26
N ILE A 48 -0.14 5.63 -3.78
CA ILE A 48 1.17 6.24 -3.54
C ILE A 48 2.29 5.32 -4.05
N ALA A 49 3.22 5.87 -4.83
CA ALA A 49 4.50 5.22 -5.08
C ALA A 49 5.58 5.89 -4.22
N ALA A 50 6.52 5.13 -3.69
CA ALA A 50 7.61 5.66 -2.86
C ALA A 50 8.91 4.88 -3.08
N ILE A 51 10.05 5.49 -2.73
CA ILE A 51 11.37 4.85 -2.81
C ILE A 51 12.11 5.07 -1.51
N GLY A 52 12.62 3.98 -0.94
CA GLY A 52 13.40 4.01 0.29
C GLY A 52 14.13 2.69 0.50
N LYS A 53 14.82 2.58 1.63
CA LYS A 53 15.30 1.29 2.12
C LYS A 53 14.15 0.63 2.87
N ASP A 54 13.91 -0.65 2.60
CA ASP A 54 12.93 -1.41 3.36
C ASP A 54 13.41 -1.55 4.80
N PRO A 55 12.61 -1.17 5.81
CA PRO A 55 12.98 -1.32 7.21
C PRO A 55 13.24 -2.78 7.63
N GLU A 56 12.74 -3.77 6.88
CA GLU A 56 12.89 -5.19 7.21
C GLU A 56 14.23 -5.79 6.76
N ASP A 57 14.70 -5.43 5.57
CA ASP A 57 15.91 -6.05 4.98
C ASP A 57 16.99 -5.04 4.54
N GLY A 58 16.72 -3.73 4.67
CA GLY A 58 17.64 -2.67 4.29
C GLY A 58 17.84 -2.48 2.78
N VAL A 59 17.15 -3.26 1.94
CA VAL A 59 17.27 -3.20 0.48
C VAL A 59 16.51 -1.99 -0.04
N ARG A 60 17.10 -1.28 -1.00
CA ARG A 60 16.43 -0.14 -1.64
C ARG A 60 15.38 -0.64 -2.63
N LYS A 61 14.11 -0.33 -2.39
CA LYS A 61 12.95 -0.79 -3.18
C LYS A 61 12.12 0.38 -3.71
N ILE A 62 11.25 0.06 -4.67
CA ILE A 62 10.08 0.90 -4.96
C ILE A 62 8.87 0.26 -4.26
N PHE A 63 8.17 1.07 -3.47
CA PHE A 63 6.98 0.70 -2.74
C PHE A 63 5.76 1.19 -3.52
N LEU A 64 4.78 0.32 -3.73
CA LEU A 64 3.53 0.62 -4.44
C LEU A 64 2.38 0.41 -3.45
N PHE A 65 1.82 1.50 -2.94
CA PHE A 65 0.77 1.47 -1.93
C PHE A 65 -0.60 1.42 -2.58
N VAL A 66 -1.41 0.46 -2.12
CA VAL A 66 -2.86 0.43 -2.24
C VAL A 66 -3.43 0.81 -0.89
N ILE A 67 -4.16 1.92 -0.82
CA ILE A 67 -4.71 2.47 0.41
C ILE A 67 -6.20 2.17 0.46
N LYS A 68 -6.64 1.60 1.59
CA LYS A 68 -8.05 1.43 1.95
C LYS A 68 -8.27 2.04 3.33
N GLN A 69 -9.53 2.21 3.72
CA GLN A 69 -9.89 2.77 5.03
C GLN A 69 -10.60 1.69 5.85
N LYS A 70 -10.52 1.81 7.18
CA LYS A 70 -11.20 0.94 8.16
C LYS A 70 -10.72 -0.51 8.10
N ASN A 71 -11.39 -1.38 8.85
CA ASN A 71 -11.07 -2.81 8.82
C ASN A 71 -11.42 -3.41 7.47
N LEU A 72 -10.52 -4.21 6.91
CA LEU A 72 -10.69 -4.83 5.60
C LEU A 72 -11.27 -6.23 5.77
N GLY A 73 -12.42 -6.49 5.15
CA GLY A 73 -13.06 -7.80 5.07
C GLY A 73 -13.35 -8.21 3.63
N MET A 74 -14.21 -9.21 3.47
CA MET A 74 -14.57 -9.73 2.14
C MET A 74 -15.30 -8.71 1.27
N ALA A 75 -15.99 -7.73 1.89
CA ALA A 75 -16.67 -6.65 1.17
C ALA A 75 -15.67 -5.74 0.42
N GLU A 76 -14.44 -5.62 0.89
CA GLU A 76 -13.40 -4.79 0.26
C GLU A 76 -12.55 -5.60 -0.75
N TRP A 77 -12.58 -6.94 -0.67
CA TRP A 77 -11.69 -7.80 -1.43
C TRP A 77 -11.92 -7.75 -2.94
N ASP A 78 -13.13 -8.07 -3.39
CA ASP A 78 -13.43 -8.27 -4.81
C ASP A 78 -14.87 -7.85 -5.19
N SER A 79 -15.31 -6.70 -4.67
CA SER A 79 -16.69 -6.21 -4.81
C SER A 79 -16.93 -5.22 -5.95
N GLY A 80 -15.89 -4.85 -6.71
CA GLY A 80 -16.03 -3.94 -7.85
C GLY A 80 -14.77 -3.15 -8.18
N ARG A 81 -14.94 -2.05 -8.92
CA ARG A 81 -13.84 -1.29 -9.54
C ARG A 81 -12.76 -0.78 -8.58
N ASN A 82 -13.13 -0.53 -7.32
CA ASN A 82 -12.22 -0.02 -6.28
C ASN A 82 -11.90 -1.08 -5.22
N SER A 83 -12.16 -2.37 -5.49
CA SER A 83 -11.82 -3.47 -4.60
C SER A 83 -10.30 -3.63 -4.50
N ILE A 84 -9.85 -4.30 -3.44
CA ILE A 84 -8.43 -4.60 -3.21
C ILE A 84 -7.87 -5.39 -4.40
N ARG A 85 -8.52 -6.51 -4.75
CA ARG A 85 -8.05 -7.39 -5.83
C ARG A 85 -7.98 -6.67 -7.16
N GLN A 86 -8.98 -5.85 -7.49
CA GLN A 86 -8.97 -5.08 -8.73
C GLN A 86 -7.82 -4.07 -8.75
N SER A 87 -7.55 -3.37 -7.64
CA SER A 87 -6.40 -2.46 -7.54
C SER A 87 -5.07 -3.20 -7.75
N LEU A 88 -4.87 -4.35 -7.09
CA LEU A 88 -3.65 -5.15 -7.23
C LEU A 88 -3.45 -5.64 -8.67
N ASN A 89 -4.52 -6.11 -9.32
CA ASN A 89 -4.44 -6.54 -10.72
C ASN A 89 -4.02 -5.39 -11.65
N GLU A 90 -4.54 -4.16 -11.44
CA GLU A 90 -4.13 -3.00 -12.22
C GLU A 90 -2.63 -2.64 -12.06
N ILE A 91 -2.04 -2.93 -10.89
CA ILE A 91 -0.60 -2.73 -10.67
C ILE A 91 0.21 -3.60 -11.63
N PHE A 92 -0.14 -4.88 -11.75
CA PHE A 92 0.53 -5.83 -12.63
C PHE A 92 0.22 -5.57 -14.10
N ASP A 93 -1.05 -5.32 -14.40
CA ASP A 93 -1.52 -5.17 -15.77
C ASP A 93 -0.99 -3.90 -16.43
N VAL A 94 -0.86 -2.82 -15.65
CA VAL A 94 -0.55 -1.49 -16.17
C VAL A 94 0.62 -0.83 -15.45
N TYR A 95 0.55 -0.64 -14.13
CA TYR A 95 1.45 0.28 -13.43
C TYR A 95 2.92 -0.12 -13.55
N ILE A 96 3.26 -1.37 -13.23
CA ILE A 96 4.65 -1.87 -13.27
C ILE A 96 5.23 -1.78 -14.69
N LYS A 97 4.40 -1.99 -15.72
CA LYS A 97 4.82 -1.99 -17.12
C LYS A 97 5.07 -0.57 -17.65
N ASN A 98 4.19 0.36 -17.31
CA ASN A 98 4.05 1.62 -18.02
C ASN A 98 4.39 2.87 -17.18
N ASN A 99 4.26 2.80 -15.85
CA ASN A 99 4.26 3.99 -14.99
C ASN A 99 5.54 4.13 -14.13
N ILE A 100 6.42 3.11 -14.12
CA ILE A 100 7.71 3.19 -13.43
C ILE A 100 8.76 3.86 -14.33
N LEU A 101 9.33 4.97 -13.87
CA LEU A 101 10.41 5.68 -14.56
C LEU A 101 11.60 4.74 -14.85
N PRO A 102 12.28 4.85 -16.00
CA PRO A 102 13.38 3.97 -16.39
C PRO A 102 14.46 3.77 -15.32
N LYS A 103 14.84 4.84 -14.61
CA LYS A 103 15.83 4.82 -13.51
C LYS A 103 15.42 3.96 -12.30
N HIS A 104 14.15 3.61 -12.17
CA HIS A 104 13.61 2.82 -11.06
C HIS A 104 13.16 1.42 -11.49
N LYS A 105 13.16 1.11 -12.80
CA LYS A 105 12.70 -0.18 -13.32
C LYS A 105 13.47 -1.39 -12.78
N LYS A 106 14.74 -1.22 -12.41
CA LYS A 106 15.59 -2.28 -11.85
C LYS A 106 15.44 -2.48 -10.34
N LEU A 107 14.75 -1.57 -9.63
CA LEU A 107 14.52 -1.75 -8.20
C LEU A 107 13.54 -2.91 -7.97
N PRO A 108 13.71 -3.71 -6.88
CA PRO A 108 12.66 -4.61 -6.41
C PRO A 108 11.39 -3.83 -6.10
N LYS A 109 10.23 -4.44 -6.38
CA LYS A 109 8.91 -3.84 -6.17
C LYS A 109 8.29 -4.53 -4.97
N LYS A 110 7.89 -3.75 -3.97
CA LYS A 110 7.11 -4.23 -2.83
C LYS A 110 5.73 -3.59 -2.89
N ILE A 111 4.69 -4.39 -3.00
CA ILE A 111 3.30 -3.93 -3.06
C ILE A 111 2.75 -3.93 -1.63
N ILE A 112 2.25 -2.78 -1.17
CA ILE A 112 1.78 -2.61 0.19
C ILE A 112 0.28 -2.38 0.18
N LEU A 113 -0.49 -3.27 0.81
CA LEU A 113 -1.87 -2.97 1.16
C LEU A 113 -1.87 -2.26 2.50
N SER A 114 -2.31 -0.99 2.53
CA SER A 114 -2.34 -0.17 3.73
C SER A 114 -3.76 0.22 4.12
N THR A 115 -4.02 0.28 5.44
CA THR A 115 -5.31 0.73 5.95
C THR A 115 -5.21 1.39 7.32
N SER A 116 -6.22 2.20 7.65
CA SER A 116 -6.39 2.82 8.97
C SER A 116 -6.88 1.82 10.04
N GLY A 117 -7.33 0.63 9.63
CA GLY A 117 -7.78 -0.44 10.51
C GLY A 117 -6.86 -1.66 10.51
N ASP A 118 -7.48 -2.84 10.61
CA ASP A 118 -6.84 -4.14 10.50
C ASP A 118 -7.46 -5.00 9.40
N MET A 119 -6.74 -6.03 8.98
CA MET A 119 -7.28 -7.09 8.15
C MET A 119 -8.10 -8.05 9.02
N LYS A 120 -9.36 -8.31 8.65
CA LYS A 120 -10.17 -9.33 9.29
C LYS A 120 -9.66 -10.73 8.91
N GLU A 121 -9.89 -11.69 9.78
CA GLU A 121 -9.48 -13.08 9.57
C GLU A 121 -10.05 -13.68 8.28
N GLU A 122 -11.33 -13.40 7.98
CA GLU A 122 -12.01 -13.83 6.75
C GLU A 122 -11.28 -13.40 5.47
N LEU A 123 -10.64 -12.23 5.47
CA LEU A 123 -9.89 -11.72 4.32
C LEU A 123 -8.46 -12.27 4.26
N SER A 124 -7.89 -12.65 5.41
CA SER A 124 -6.49 -13.05 5.54
C SER A 124 -6.16 -14.26 4.67
N GLN A 125 -7.11 -15.20 4.53
CA GLN A 125 -6.94 -16.37 3.65
C GLN A 125 -6.93 -16.00 2.16
N SER A 126 -7.85 -15.13 1.72
CA SER A 126 -7.88 -14.67 0.33
C SER A 126 -6.65 -13.83 -0.04
N TRP A 127 -6.19 -12.98 0.90
CA TRP A 127 -4.95 -12.23 0.76
C TRP A 127 -3.74 -13.16 0.62
N ALA A 128 -3.62 -14.18 1.48
CA ALA A 128 -2.52 -15.15 1.42
C ALA A 128 -2.51 -15.92 0.09
N GLY A 129 -3.67 -16.40 -0.37
CA GLY A 129 -3.79 -17.09 -1.66
C GLY A 129 -3.38 -16.20 -2.84
N TYR A 130 -3.79 -14.93 -2.82
CA TYR A 130 -3.37 -13.98 -3.85
C TYR A 130 -1.85 -13.76 -3.87
N ILE A 131 -1.21 -13.63 -2.72
CA ILE A 131 0.25 -13.48 -2.62
C ILE A 131 0.98 -14.71 -3.19
N ASP A 132 0.48 -15.91 -2.89
CA ASP A 132 1.06 -17.15 -3.37
C ASP A 132 0.97 -17.27 -4.91
N GLU A 133 -0.19 -16.91 -5.48
CA GLU A 133 -0.40 -16.89 -6.94
C GLU A 133 0.49 -15.87 -7.68
N HIS A 134 0.95 -14.82 -6.99
CA HIS A 134 1.70 -13.71 -7.60
C HIS A 134 3.21 -13.73 -7.27
N GLN A 135 3.72 -14.85 -6.77
CA GLN A 135 5.16 -15.06 -6.65
C GLN A 135 5.87 -14.86 -8.02
N PRO A 136 7.09 -14.28 -8.05
CA PRO A 136 7.96 -13.95 -6.92
C PRO A 136 7.83 -12.48 -6.46
N HIS A 137 6.68 -11.82 -6.64
CA HIS A 137 6.52 -10.43 -6.21
C HIS A 137 6.42 -10.32 -4.68
N GLU A 138 6.96 -9.24 -4.13
CA GLU A 138 6.92 -8.99 -2.69
C GLU A 138 5.65 -8.22 -2.32
N PHE A 139 4.99 -8.68 -1.26
CA PHE A 139 3.79 -8.07 -0.70
C PHE A 139 3.94 -7.89 0.81
N ASP A 140 3.25 -6.89 1.35
CA ASP A 140 3.14 -6.69 2.80
C ASP A 140 1.83 -5.94 3.13
N PHE A 141 1.40 -6.08 4.37
CA PHE A 141 0.19 -5.46 4.90
C PHE A 141 0.52 -4.46 6.00
N TRP A 142 0.20 -3.19 5.78
CA TRP A 142 0.48 -2.10 6.72
C TRP A 142 -0.82 -1.53 7.28
N GLY A 143 -1.34 -2.20 8.31
CA GLY A 143 -2.43 -1.69 9.13
C GLY A 143 -1.97 -0.63 10.13
N ALA A 144 -2.90 -0.15 10.97
CA ALA A 144 -2.62 0.91 11.93
C ALA A 144 -1.49 0.59 12.91
N ALA A 145 -1.32 -0.68 13.28
CA ALA A 145 -0.24 -1.09 14.17
C ALA A 145 1.12 -0.98 13.47
N GLN A 146 1.26 -1.55 12.27
CA GLN A 146 2.50 -1.55 11.50
C GLN A 146 2.94 -0.13 11.15
N LEU A 147 1.99 0.70 10.68
CA LEU A 147 2.22 2.11 10.37
C LEU A 147 2.75 2.94 11.56
N ALA A 148 2.38 2.56 12.79
CA ALA A 148 2.83 3.24 14.01
C ALA A 148 4.20 2.76 14.52
N THR A 149 4.73 1.66 13.98
CA THR A 149 5.91 0.98 14.55
C THR A 149 7.12 0.86 13.64
N ARG A 150 6.91 0.95 12.32
CA ARG A 150 7.96 0.87 11.29
C ARG A 150 8.85 2.11 11.30
#